data_AF-A0A962WYP2-F1
#
_entry.id   AF-A0A962WYP2-F1
#
_cell.length_a   1.000
_cell.length_b   1.000
_cell.length_c   1.000
_cell.angle_alpha   90.00
_cell.angle_beta   90.00
_cell.angle_gamma   90.00
#
_symmetry.space_group_name_H-M   'P 1'
#
loop_
_entity.id
_entity.type
_entity.pdbx_description
1 polymer ?
#
loop_
_entity_poly.entity_id
_entity_poly.type
_entity_poly.pdbx_seq_one_letter_code
_entity_poly.pdbx_strand_id
1 'polypeptide(L)'
;MDDLNIWLRLSLTSGIGAVSAKRLIGAFDKPGDIARASASRLREAGLTEAQADAFLADDLDAAVEQALSWAAQDNNHLIGFGSRDYPARLAQIHDAPPVLYVIGDKEVLQTPQLAIVGTRKPTPSAAHTAREFAASIAARGLTITSGLALGIDGEAHQGCLDA
;
A
#
# COMPACT_ATOMS: atom_id res chain seq x y z
N MET A 1 15.00 -4.66 14.55
CA MET A 1 14.43 -4.46 13.22
C MET A 1 13.17 -3.65 13.43
N ASP A 2 13.06 -2.49 12.79
CA ASP A 2 11.89 -1.60 12.91
C ASP A 2 10.62 -2.34 12.41
N ASP A 3 9.44 -1.96 12.91
CA ASP A 3 8.16 -2.57 12.53
C ASP A 3 7.95 -2.50 11.00
N LEU A 4 8.43 -1.42 10.36
CA LEU A 4 8.43 -1.27 8.90
C LEU A 4 9.23 -2.38 8.19
N ASN A 5 10.43 -2.70 8.68
CA ASN A 5 11.30 -3.70 8.03
C ASN A 5 10.66 -5.09 8.06
N ILE A 6 9.92 -5.41 9.12
CA ILE A 6 9.16 -6.66 9.21
C ILE A 6 8.05 -6.71 8.16
N TRP A 7 7.23 -5.66 8.09
CA TRP A 7 6.16 -5.59 7.09
C TRP A 7 6.70 -5.64 5.66
N LEU A 8 7.83 -4.97 5.42
CA LEU A 8 8.51 -4.96 4.14
C LEU A 8 9.01 -6.36 3.77
N ARG A 9 9.71 -7.04 4.70
CA ARG A 9 10.16 -8.42 4.52
C ARG A 9 9.00 -9.35 4.18
N LEU A 10 7.89 -9.25 4.92
CA LEU A 10 6.68 -10.04 4.66
C LEU A 10 6.07 -9.75 3.28
N SER A 11 6.03 -8.48 2.86
CA SER A 11 5.47 -8.10 1.56
C SER A 11 6.31 -8.58 0.38
N LEU A 12 7.62 -8.71 0.57
CA LEU A 12 8.58 -9.16 -0.45
C LEU A 12 8.75 -10.68 -0.46
N THR A 13 8.27 -11.39 0.57
CA THR A 13 8.36 -12.84 0.64
C THR A 13 7.38 -13.48 -0.35
N SER A 14 7.93 -14.26 -1.29
CA SER A 14 7.12 -14.94 -2.31
C SER A 14 6.03 -15.82 -1.70
N GLY A 15 4.81 -15.68 -2.21
CA GLY A 15 3.65 -16.46 -1.74
C GLY A 15 3.01 -15.96 -0.45
N ILE A 16 3.51 -14.89 0.19
CA ILE A 16 2.86 -14.26 1.34
C ILE A 16 2.03 -13.06 0.87
N GLY A 17 0.70 -13.21 0.93
CA GLY A 17 -0.24 -12.11 0.69
C GLY A 17 -0.56 -11.30 1.95
N ALA A 18 -1.25 -10.17 1.79
CA ALA A 18 -1.61 -9.25 2.88
C ALA A 18 -2.31 -9.93 4.07
N VAL A 19 -3.27 -10.83 3.79
CA VAL A 19 -4.01 -11.57 4.81
C VAL A 19 -3.09 -12.50 5.60
N SER A 20 -2.21 -13.23 4.91
CA SER A 20 -1.23 -14.12 5.53
C SER A 20 -0.22 -13.35 6.38
N ALA A 21 0.26 -12.21 5.89
CA ALA A 21 1.17 -11.33 6.63
C ALA A 21 0.54 -10.83 7.94
N LYS A 22 -0.70 -10.32 7.89
CA LYS A 22 -1.43 -9.89 9.09
C LYS A 22 -1.64 -11.03 10.09
N ARG A 23 -2.08 -12.20 9.61
CA ARG A 23 -2.27 -13.39 10.46
C ARG A 23 -0.97 -13.81 11.14
N LEU A 24 0.13 -13.78 10.38
CA LEU A 24 1.43 -14.18 10.87
C LEU A 24 1.90 -13.23 11.98
N ILE A 25 1.79 -11.91 11.80
CA ILE A 25 2.13 -10.96 12.87
C ILE A 25 1.24 -11.16 14.11
N GLY A 26 -0.05 -11.42 13.93
CA GLY A 26 -0.96 -11.71 15.04
C GLY A 26 -0.63 -12.99 15.84
N ALA A 27 0.23 -13.87 15.32
CA ALA A 27 0.69 -15.09 16.00
C ALA A 27 1.93 -14.87 16.88
N PHE A 28 2.48 -13.65 16.93
CA PHE A 28 3.61 -13.27 17.78
C PHE A 28 3.21 -12.15 18.74
N ASP A 29 3.78 -12.16 19.95
CA ASP A 29 3.50 -11.12 20.96
C ASP A 29 4.02 -9.74 20.53
N LYS A 30 5.15 -9.71 19.80
CA LYS A 30 5.73 -8.50 19.22
C LYS A 30 6.09 -8.74 17.75
N PRO A 31 5.84 -7.76 16.85
CA PRO A 31 6.26 -7.88 15.45
C PRO A 31 7.74 -8.21 15.29
N GLY A 32 8.62 -7.63 16.12
CA GLY A 32 10.06 -7.89 16.06
C GLY A 32 10.49 -9.34 16.35
N ASP A 33 9.65 -10.16 16.98
CA ASP A 33 9.98 -11.55 17.31
C ASP A 33 9.97 -12.44 16.06
N ILE A 34 9.21 -12.06 15.02
CA ILE A 34 9.15 -12.79 13.77
C ILE A 34 10.49 -12.82 13.03
N ALA A 35 11.30 -11.75 13.13
CA ALA A 35 12.63 -11.68 12.51
C ALA A 35 13.62 -12.66 13.13
N ARG A 36 13.32 -13.18 14.32
CA ARG A 36 14.14 -14.17 15.02
C ARG A 36 13.50 -15.55 15.02
N ALA A 37 12.34 -15.70 14.39
CA ALA A 37 11.61 -16.96 14.37
C ALA A 37 12.35 -18.00 13.52
N SER A 38 12.44 -19.22 14.04
CA SER A 38 12.93 -20.36 13.27
C SER A 38 11.91 -20.76 12.20
N ALA A 39 12.36 -21.49 11.18
CA ALA A 39 11.48 -22.08 10.17
C ALA A 39 10.34 -22.91 10.80
N SER A 40 10.62 -23.64 11.88
CA SER A 40 9.59 -24.38 12.62
C SER A 40 8.51 -23.46 13.19
N ARG A 41 8.92 -22.37 13.85
CA ARG A 41 7.98 -21.42 14.46
C ARG A 41 7.14 -20.69 13.41
N LEU A 42 7.74 -20.35 12.27
CA LEU A 42 7.03 -19.75 11.13
C LEU A 42 5.97 -20.69 10.54
N ARG A 43 6.29 -21.98 10.43
CA ARG A 43 5.33 -23.00 9.99
C ARG A 43 4.19 -23.23 10.98
N GLU A 44 4.49 -23.27 12.28
CA GLU A 44 3.47 -23.33 13.33
C GLU A 44 2.52 -22.13 13.28
N ALA A 45 3.03 -20.96 12.90
CA ALA A 45 2.24 -19.75 12.72
C ALA A 45 1.48 -19.70 11.38
N GLY A 46 1.55 -20.79 10.58
CA GLY A 46 0.71 -21.03 9.41
C GLY A 46 1.37 -20.74 8.06
N LEU A 47 2.70 -20.57 8.00
CA LEU A 47 3.42 -20.58 6.73
C LEU A 47 3.64 -22.00 6.22
N THR A 48 3.67 -22.16 4.90
CA THR A 48 4.18 -23.38 4.27
C THR A 48 5.70 -23.47 4.42
N GLU A 49 6.27 -24.64 4.17
CA GLU A 49 7.73 -24.83 4.13
C GLU A 49 8.39 -23.86 3.14
N ALA A 50 7.88 -23.80 1.90
CA ALA A 50 8.39 -22.88 0.89
C ALA A 50 8.30 -21.39 1.30
N GLN A 51 7.24 -20.98 2.01
CA GLN A 51 7.10 -19.61 2.50
C GLN A 51 8.07 -19.31 3.66
N ALA A 52 8.27 -20.26 4.58
CA ALA A 52 9.20 -20.10 5.69
C ALA A 52 10.65 -20.03 5.18
N ASP A 53 11.02 -20.87 4.21
CA ASP A 53 12.33 -20.85 3.58
C ASP A 53 12.56 -19.53 2.82
N ALA A 54 11.57 -19.07 2.04
CA ALA A 54 11.63 -17.79 1.34
C ALA A 54 11.73 -16.60 2.31
N PHE A 55 11.04 -16.66 3.44
CA PHE A 55 11.12 -15.61 4.47
C PHE A 55 12.51 -15.55 5.13
N LEU A 56 13.25 -16.66 5.18
CA LEU A 56 14.56 -16.74 5.83
C LEU A 56 15.73 -16.60 4.85
N ALA A 57 15.46 -16.47 3.55
CA ALA A 57 16.48 -16.39 2.52
C ALA A 57 17.28 -15.06 2.56
N ASP A 58 18.56 -15.13 2.23
CA ASP A 58 19.50 -13.99 2.26
C ASP A 58 19.22 -12.96 1.15
N ASP A 59 18.66 -13.39 0.01
CA ASP A 59 18.29 -12.51 -1.10
C ASP A 59 17.20 -11.50 -0.70
N LEU A 60 16.36 -11.88 0.26
CA LEU A 60 15.33 -11.03 0.82
C LEU A 60 15.90 -9.84 1.61
N ASP A 61 17.07 -10.01 2.26
CA ASP A 61 17.74 -8.89 2.95
C ASP A 61 18.16 -7.80 1.94
N ALA A 62 18.71 -8.22 0.79
CA ALA A 62 19.08 -7.31 -0.28
C ALA A 62 17.85 -6.58 -0.87
N ALA A 63 16.73 -7.27 -1.04
CA ALA A 63 15.48 -6.68 -1.52
C ALA A 63 14.89 -5.67 -0.53
N VAL A 64 14.94 -5.97 0.77
CA VAL A 64 14.53 -5.05 1.85
C VAL A 64 15.41 -3.79 1.82
N GLU A 65 16.72 -3.95 1.75
CA GLU A 65 17.65 -2.81 1.68
C GLU A 65 17.42 -1.96 0.43
N GLN A 66 17.15 -2.59 -0.73
CA GLN A 66 16.82 -1.87 -1.96
C GLN A 66 15.55 -1.01 -1.81
N ALA A 67 14.51 -1.54 -1.16
CA ALA A 67 13.28 -0.78 -0.92
C ALA A 67 13.50 0.37 0.08
N LEU A 68 14.31 0.16 1.13
CA LEU A 68 14.69 1.23 2.06
C LEU A 68 15.51 2.33 1.35
N SER A 69 16.44 1.93 0.48
CA SER A 69 17.22 2.85 -0.35
C SER A 69 16.33 3.66 -1.30
N TRP A 70 15.30 3.02 -1.89
CA TRP A 70 14.29 3.73 -2.70
C TRP A 70 13.51 4.76 -1.87
N ALA A 71 13.17 4.43 -0.62
CA ALA A 71 12.46 5.32 0.30
C ALA A 71 13.32 6.50 0.79
N ALA A 72 14.64 6.37 0.71
CA ALA A 72 15.57 7.44 1.06
C ALA A 72 15.74 8.49 -0.05
N GLN A 73 15.20 8.25 -1.24
CA GLN A 73 15.16 9.24 -2.32
C GLN A 73 14.14 10.35 -2.00
N ASP A 74 14.34 11.52 -2.59
CA ASP A 74 13.45 12.66 -2.39
C ASP A 74 12.00 12.30 -2.75
N ASN A 75 11.08 12.66 -1.85
CA ASN A 75 9.63 12.52 -2.04
C ASN A 75 9.12 11.06 -2.11
N ASN A 76 9.95 10.07 -1.81
CA ASN A 76 9.54 8.67 -1.69
C ASN A 76 9.29 8.31 -0.23
N HIS A 77 8.30 7.46 0.01
CA HIS A 77 7.96 6.99 1.34
C HIS A 77 7.56 5.52 1.34
N LEU A 78 7.97 4.81 2.38
CA LEU A 78 7.42 3.51 2.75
C LEU A 78 6.57 3.67 4.00
N ILE A 79 5.33 3.23 3.93
CA ILE A 79 4.37 3.33 5.04
C ILE A 79 3.93 1.92 5.42
N GLY A 80 4.43 1.43 6.54
CA GLY A 80 4.07 0.12 7.08
C GLY A 80 2.69 0.13 7.75
N PHE A 81 2.00 -1.00 7.71
CA PHE A 81 0.72 -1.18 8.39
C PHE A 81 0.85 -0.90 9.90
N GLY A 82 -0.09 -0.15 10.46
CA GLY A 82 -0.07 0.26 11.87
C GLY A 82 0.82 1.48 12.17
N SER A 83 1.57 1.99 11.20
CA SER A 83 2.24 3.30 11.35
C SER A 83 1.23 4.45 11.40
N ARG A 84 1.63 5.57 12.00
CA ARG A 84 0.80 6.79 12.09
C ARG A 84 0.36 7.31 10.71
N ASP A 85 1.21 7.16 9.71
CA ASP A 85 0.97 7.68 8.37
C ASP A 85 0.13 6.71 7.51
N TYR A 86 -0.20 5.52 8.02
CA TYR A 86 -1.02 4.55 7.31
C TYR A 86 -2.50 5.00 7.28
N PRO A 87 -3.21 4.94 6.14
CA PRO A 87 -4.58 5.46 6.05
C PRO A 87 -5.56 4.62 6.86
N ALA A 88 -6.22 5.23 7.85
CA ALA A 88 -7.09 4.51 8.78
C ALA A 88 -8.24 3.75 8.09
N ARG A 89 -8.84 4.31 7.03
CA ARG A 89 -9.89 3.63 6.24
C ARG A 89 -9.36 2.43 5.49
N LEU A 90 -8.15 2.54 4.93
CA LEU A 90 -7.52 1.41 4.23
C LEU A 90 -7.18 0.28 5.22
N ALA A 91 -6.76 0.62 6.43
CA ALA A 91 -6.44 -0.38 7.46
C ALA A 91 -7.63 -1.29 7.83
N GLN A 92 -8.86 -0.82 7.61
CA GLN A 92 -10.10 -1.54 7.95
C GLN A 92 -10.47 -2.63 6.93
N ILE A 93 -9.89 -2.63 5.72
CA ILE A 93 -10.20 -3.68 4.74
C ILE A 93 -9.50 -4.99 5.13
N HIS A 94 -10.16 -6.10 4.82
CA HIS A 94 -9.69 -7.44 5.16
C HIS A 94 -8.23 -7.68 4.71
N ASP A 95 -7.94 -7.33 3.46
CA ASP A 95 -6.67 -7.53 2.78
C ASP A 95 -5.80 -6.26 2.70
N ALA A 96 -5.91 -5.35 3.68
CA ALA A 96 -5.13 -4.11 3.66
C ALA A 96 -3.61 -4.39 3.48
N PRO A 97 -2.94 -3.69 2.55
CA PRO A 97 -1.57 -3.99 2.18
C PRO A 97 -0.59 -3.80 3.35
N PRO A 98 0.40 -4.70 3.53
CA PRO A 98 1.40 -4.58 4.60
C PRO A 98 2.24 -3.30 4.54
N VAL A 99 2.56 -2.85 3.32
CA VAL A 99 3.38 -1.67 3.07
C VAL A 99 2.79 -0.91 1.87
N LEU A 100 2.76 0.42 1.97
CA LEU A 100 2.49 1.32 0.86
C LEU A 100 3.79 1.95 0.39
N TYR A 101 4.00 1.94 -0.93
CA TYR A 101 5.02 2.74 -1.61
C TYR A 101 4.36 4.01 -2.11
N VAL A 102 4.86 5.16 -1.68
CA VAL A 102 4.27 6.46 -1.98
C VAL A 102 5.33 7.36 -2.60
N ILE A 103 4.98 8.05 -3.68
CA ILE A 103 5.75 9.14 -4.27
C ILE A 103 4.88 10.39 -4.19
N GLY A 104 5.36 11.46 -3.57
CA GLY A 104 4.57 12.67 -3.36
C GLY A 104 4.24 12.95 -1.91
N ASP A 105 3.33 13.89 -1.71
CA ASP A 105 2.85 14.28 -0.39
C ASP A 105 1.98 13.17 0.23
N LYS A 106 2.55 12.44 1.19
CA LYS A 106 1.86 11.39 1.94
C LYS A 106 0.73 11.91 2.83
N GLU A 107 0.71 13.20 3.18
CA GLU A 107 -0.33 13.77 4.06
C GLU A 107 -1.70 13.75 3.38
N VAL A 108 -1.73 13.78 2.03
CA VAL A 108 -2.95 13.62 1.22
C VAL A 108 -3.66 12.31 1.51
N LEU A 109 -2.95 11.26 1.96
CA LEU A 109 -3.57 9.99 2.29
C LEU A 109 -4.44 10.04 3.56
N GLN A 110 -4.28 11.08 4.39
CA GLN A 110 -5.03 11.28 5.64
C GLN A 110 -6.26 12.18 5.46
N THR A 111 -6.43 12.79 4.29
CA THR A 111 -7.56 13.67 4.02
C THR A 111 -8.85 12.89 3.74
N PRO A 112 -10.03 13.53 3.83
CA PRO A 112 -11.26 12.99 3.26
C PRO A 112 -11.12 12.75 1.76
N GLN A 113 -11.34 11.51 1.35
CA GLN A 113 -11.15 11.06 -0.03
C GLN A 113 -12.47 10.58 -0.65
N LEU A 114 -12.65 10.85 -1.94
CA LEU A 114 -13.72 10.29 -2.76
C LEU A 114 -13.12 9.54 -3.95
N ALA A 115 -13.56 8.29 -4.15
CA ALA A 115 -13.16 7.52 -5.31
C ALA A 115 -13.97 7.91 -6.54
N ILE A 116 -13.29 8.20 -7.67
CA ILE A 116 -13.93 8.35 -8.98
C ILE A 116 -13.36 7.28 -9.90
N VAL A 117 -14.24 6.39 -10.38
CA VAL A 117 -13.89 5.26 -11.24
C VAL A 117 -14.88 5.16 -12.41
N GLY A 118 -14.45 4.60 -13.53
CA GLY A 118 -15.38 4.35 -14.63
C GLY A 118 -14.76 3.65 -15.84
N THR A 119 -15.47 3.74 -16.98
CA THR A 119 -15.05 3.08 -18.22
C THR A 119 -13.71 3.61 -18.74
N ARG A 120 -12.90 2.70 -19.32
CA ARG A 120 -11.67 3.06 -20.03
C ARG A 120 -11.88 3.72 -21.39
N LYS A 121 -13.12 3.72 -21.88
CA LYS A 121 -13.53 4.30 -23.17
C LYS A 121 -14.78 5.17 -22.98
N PRO A 122 -14.68 6.31 -22.29
CA PRO A 122 -15.82 7.18 -22.08
C PRO A 122 -16.26 7.83 -23.39
N THR A 123 -17.55 8.16 -23.47
CA THR A 123 -18.02 9.12 -24.48
C THR A 123 -17.48 10.52 -24.14
N PRO A 124 -17.42 11.46 -25.10
CA PRO A 124 -16.97 12.82 -24.82
C PRO A 124 -17.73 13.50 -23.67
N SER A 125 -19.06 13.29 -23.59
CA SER A 125 -19.88 13.84 -22.51
C SER A 125 -19.57 13.21 -21.15
N ALA A 126 -19.32 11.90 -21.10
CA ALA A 126 -18.93 11.23 -19.85
C ALA A 126 -17.54 11.66 -19.36
N ALA A 127 -16.58 11.81 -20.29
CA ALA A 127 -15.25 12.32 -19.99
C ALA A 127 -15.32 13.75 -19.41
N HIS A 128 -16.05 14.64 -20.09
CA HIS A 128 -16.27 16.01 -19.64
C HIS A 128 -16.92 16.07 -18.25
N THR A 129 -17.97 15.25 -18.03
CA THR A 129 -18.65 15.18 -16.73
C THR A 129 -17.70 14.72 -15.63
N ALA A 130 -16.88 13.69 -15.87
CA ALA A 130 -15.92 13.20 -14.88
C ALA A 130 -14.89 14.27 -14.48
N ARG A 131 -14.37 15.01 -15.48
CA ARG A 131 -13.41 16.10 -15.27
C ARG A 131 -14.03 17.25 -14.46
N GLU A 132 -15.19 17.76 -14.87
CA GLU A 132 -15.87 18.84 -14.15
C GLU A 132 -16.26 18.45 -12.72
N PHE A 133 -16.73 17.21 -12.54
CA PHE A 133 -17.12 16.70 -11.24
C PHE A 133 -15.92 16.60 -10.30
N ALA A 134 -14.80 16.05 -10.79
CA ALA A 134 -13.57 15.98 -10.03
C ALA A 134 -13.02 17.37 -9.67
N ALA A 135 -13.00 18.31 -10.62
CA ALA A 135 -12.57 19.69 -10.39
C ALA A 135 -13.41 20.37 -9.31
N SER A 136 -14.73 20.24 -9.39
CA SER A 136 -15.66 20.85 -8.42
C SER A 136 -15.46 20.31 -7.00
N ILE A 137 -15.17 19.01 -6.87
CA ILE A 137 -14.95 18.35 -5.57
C ILE A 137 -13.58 18.69 -5.01
N ALA A 138 -12.54 18.70 -5.85
CA ALA A 138 -11.19 19.10 -5.47
C ALA A 138 -11.13 20.55 -4.98
N ALA A 139 -11.80 21.47 -5.69
CA ALA A 139 -11.92 22.88 -5.30
C ALA A 139 -12.60 23.08 -3.92
N ARG A 140 -13.31 22.06 -3.42
CA ARG A 140 -13.94 22.06 -2.09
C ARG A 140 -13.11 21.36 -1.02
N GLY A 141 -11.86 21.00 -1.33
CA GLY A 141 -10.90 20.41 -0.39
C GLY A 141 -11.05 18.92 -0.16
N LEU A 142 -11.79 18.19 -1.00
CA LEU A 142 -11.80 16.72 -0.99
C LEU A 142 -10.75 16.18 -1.96
N THR A 143 -9.99 15.20 -1.50
CA THR A 143 -9.03 14.49 -2.36
C THR A 143 -9.75 13.48 -3.24
N ILE A 144 -9.44 13.45 -4.53
CA ILE A 144 -9.94 12.41 -5.45
C ILE A 144 -8.92 11.28 -5.53
N THR A 145 -9.41 10.05 -5.34
CA THR A 145 -8.62 8.82 -5.44
C THR A 145 -9.10 8.01 -6.64
N SER A 146 -8.18 7.60 -7.51
CA SER A 146 -8.52 6.85 -8.73
C SER A 146 -7.34 5.98 -9.17
N GLY A 147 -7.55 5.09 -10.14
CA GLY A 147 -6.60 4.04 -10.52
C GLY A 147 -5.62 4.42 -11.62
N LEU A 148 -5.60 5.69 -12.05
CA LEU A 148 -4.79 6.21 -13.16
C LEU A 148 -5.01 5.45 -14.50
N ALA A 149 -6.13 4.76 -14.66
CA ALA A 149 -6.47 4.10 -15.91
C ALA A 149 -6.79 5.14 -17.02
N LEU A 150 -6.68 4.73 -18.28
CA LEU A 150 -7.25 5.51 -19.39
C LEU A 150 -8.76 5.71 -19.15
N GLY A 151 -9.31 6.81 -19.67
CA GLY A 151 -10.74 7.10 -19.58
C GLY A 151 -11.12 7.90 -18.33
N ILE A 152 -12.17 7.48 -17.63
CA ILE A 152 -12.76 8.25 -16.52
C ILE A 152 -11.74 8.57 -15.42
N ASP A 153 -10.87 7.62 -15.07
CA ASP A 153 -9.83 7.82 -14.05
C ASP A 153 -8.87 8.96 -14.44
N GLY A 154 -8.38 8.97 -15.68
CA GLY A 154 -7.52 10.03 -16.21
C GLY A 154 -8.21 11.40 -16.23
N GLU A 155 -9.47 11.46 -16.66
CA GLU A 155 -10.25 12.72 -16.66
C GLU A 155 -10.50 13.24 -15.24
N ALA A 156 -10.71 12.35 -14.27
CA ALA A 156 -10.86 12.73 -12.87
C ALA A 156 -9.58 13.33 -12.31
N HIS A 157 -8.42 12.71 -12.58
CA HIS A 157 -7.13 13.27 -12.20
C HIS A 157 -6.87 14.64 -12.85
N GLN A 158 -7.15 14.76 -14.15
CA GLN A 158 -6.98 16.02 -14.87
C GLN A 158 -7.88 17.12 -14.29
N GLY A 159 -9.14 16.79 -13.97
CA GLY A 159 -10.06 17.74 -13.34
C GLY A 159 -9.53 18.28 -12.00
N CYS A 160 -8.87 17.44 -11.19
CA CYS A 160 -8.28 17.89 -9.93
C CYS A 160 -7.09 18.84 -10.13
N LEU A 161 -6.33 18.67 -11.20
CA LEU A 161 -5.19 19.54 -11.53
C LEU A 161 -5.62 20.89 -12.10
N ASP A 162 -6.82 20.96 -12.68
CA ASP A 162 -7.37 22.20 -13.22
C ASP A 162 -8.08 23.08 -12.16
N ALA A 163 -8.27 22.55 -10.95
CA ALA A 163 -9.07 23.15 -9.87
C ALA A 163 -8.37 24.27 -9.09
#